data_AF-A0A2G9UIA8-F1
#
_entry.id   AF-A0A2G9UIA8-F1
#
_cell.length_a   1.000
_cell.length_b   1.000
_cell.length_c   1.000
_cell.angle_alpha   90.00
_cell.angle_beta   90.00
_cell.angle_gamma   90.00
#
_symmetry.space_group_name_H-M   'P 1'
#
loop_
_entity.id
_entity.type
_entity.pdbx_description
1 polymer ?
#
loop_
_entity_poly.entity_id
_entity_poly.type
_entity_poly.pdbx_seq_one_letter_code
_entity_poly.pdbx_strand_id
1 'polypeptide(L)'
;MVSSAGPIKPSIPLRLGNIVQYKGEFHANHPTILAFWEAFFELTVDERKQFLQFLMGSTRLPVGGMSSMKMYVQPTAPEVLPVAHTCFNLLDLPNIADSKELLRRLRISIQHTQGFTLV
;
A
#
# COMPACT_ATOMS: atom_id res chain seq x y z
N MET A 1 12.24 -19.65 17.26
CA MET A 1 12.99 -18.55 16.65
C MET A 1 12.28 -18.14 15.36
N VAL A 2 11.36 -17.18 15.43
CA VAL A 2 10.81 -16.55 14.21
C VAL A 2 10.77 -15.05 14.47
N SER A 3 11.68 -14.38 13.76
CA SER A 3 11.85 -12.95 13.49
C SER A 3 10.95 -11.98 14.26
N SER A 4 11.53 -11.32 15.27
CA SER A 4 11.14 -9.96 15.64
C SER A 4 11.31 -9.09 14.38
N ALA A 5 10.21 -8.60 13.82
CA ALA A 5 10.25 -7.43 12.97
C ALA A 5 10.75 -6.29 13.87
N GLY A 6 12.05 -5.96 13.77
CA GLY A 6 12.59 -4.78 14.41
C GLY A 6 11.82 -3.54 13.93
N PRO A 7 11.82 -2.44 14.71
CA PRO A 7 11.07 -1.24 14.34
C PRO A 7 11.44 -0.84 12.92
N ILE A 8 10.42 -0.63 12.08
CA ILE A 8 10.63 -0.18 10.71
C ILE A 8 11.35 1.15 10.79
N LYS A 9 12.61 1.16 10.37
CA LYS A 9 13.40 2.39 10.34
C LYS A 9 12.67 3.35 9.39
N PRO A 10 12.46 4.64 9.76
CA PRO A 10 11.83 5.66 8.92
C PRO A 10 12.52 5.91 7.56
N SER A 11 13.56 5.15 7.22
CA SER A 11 14.30 5.21 5.96
C SER A 11 13.58 4.62 4.75
N ILE A 12 12.56 3.76 4.91
CA ILE A 12 11.90 3.13 3.76
C ILE A 12 11.06 4.11 2.93
N PRO A 13 10.12 4.89 3.51
CA PRO A 13 9.35 5.88 2.76
C PRO A 13 10.27 6.90 2.06
N LEU A 14 11.37 7.27 2.72
CA LEU A 14 12.39 8.18 2.19
C LEU A 14 13.13 7.61 0.97
N ARG A 15 13.46 6.31 0.99
CA ARG A 15 14.12 5.62 -0.14
C ARG A 15 13.22 5.42 -1.34
N LEU A 16 11.91 5.44 -1.13
CA LEU A 16 10.90 5.28 -2.18
C LEU A 16 10.45 6.62 -2.78
N GLY A 17 11.00 7.77 -2.36
CA GLY A 17 10.49 9.09 -2.77
C GLY A 17 10.47 9.36 -4.29
N ASN A 18 11.26 8.62 -5.08
CA ASN A 18 11.22 8.73 -6.55
C ASN A 18 10.11 7.86 -7.20
N ILE A 19 9.58 6.87 -6.46
CA ILE A 19 8.60 5.88 -6.91
C ILE A 19 7.22 6.15 -6.28
N VAL A 20 7.18 6.60 -5.03
CA VAL A 20 5.95 6.85 -4.27
C VAL A 20 5.82 8.33 -3.95
N GLN A 21 4.71 8.93 -4.36
CA GLN A 21 4.39 10.32 -4.09
C GLN A 21 3.21 10.41 -3.13
N TYR A 22 3.38 11.18 -2.06
CA TYR A 22 2.33 11.46 -1.08
C TYR A 22 1.60 12.75 -1.45
N LYS A 23 0.27 12.76 -1.28
CA LYS A 23 -0.59 13.91 -1.56
C LYS A 23 -1.27 14.40 -0.28
N GLY A 24 -1.73 15.66 -0.29
CA GLY A 24 -2.45 16.26 0.83
C GLY A 24 -1.56 16.39 2.07
N GLU A 25 -2.09 16.01 3.23
CA GLU A 25 -1.37 16.01 4.51
C GLU A 25 -0.35 14.87 4.66
N PHE A 26 -0.39 13.88 3.77
CA PHE A 26 0.58 12.79 3.83
C PHE A 26 1.95 13.23 3.34
N HIS A 27 2.97 12.78 4.08
CA HIS A 27 4.38 12.88 3.74
C HIS A 27 5.11 11.64 4.29
N ALA A 28 6.38 11.46 3.93
CA ALA A 28 7.16 10.26 4.26
C ALA A 28 7.22 9.91 5.77
N ASN A 29 7.10 10.91 6.64
CA ASN A 29 7.15 10.76 8.10
C ASN A 29 5.76 10.87 8.77
N HIS A 30 4.69 10.96 7.99
CA HIS A 30 3.34 11.03 8.54
C HIS A 30 3.00 9.71 9.26
N PRO A 31 2.41 9.71 10.48
CA PRO A 31 2.17 8.50 11.26
C PRO A 31 1.44 7.39 10.49
N THR A 32 0.40 7.74 9.73
CA THR A 32 -0.32 6.79 8.86
C THR A 32 0.54 6.19 7.76
N ILE A 33 1.47 6.96 7.18
CA ILE A 33 2.36 6.44 6.13
C ILE A 33 3.34 5.44 6.72
N LEU A 34 3.88 5.73 7.91
CA LEU A 34 4.73 4.79 8.64
C LEU A 34 3.96 3.50 8.96
N ALA A 35 2.75 3.62 9.52
CA ALA A 35 1.88 2.50 9.84
C ALA A 35 1.47 1.69 8.60
N PHE A 36 1.25 2.34 7.46
CA PHE A 36 0.98 1.67 6.19
C PHE A 36 2.15 0.81 5.73
N TRP A 37 3.38 1.32 5.80
CA TRP A 37 4.53 0.52 5.42
C TRP A 37 4.79 -0.63 6.38
N GLU A 38 4.55 -0.45 7.68
CA GLU A 38 4.50 -1.54 8.66
C GLU A 38 3.53 -2.63 8.23
N ALA A 39 2.28 -2.26 7.99
CA ALA A 39 1.26 -3.18 7.50
C ALA A 39 1.67 -3.87 6.19
N PHE A 40 2.19 -3.11 5.21
CA PHE A 40 2.58 -3.65 3.90
C PHE A 40 3.73 -4.67 4.01
N PHE A 41 4.71 -4.43 4.87
CA PHE A 41 5.82 -5.38 5.07
C PHE A 41 5.41 -6.60 5.90
N GLU A 42 4.31 -6.55 6.64
CA GLU A 42 3.72 -7.75 7.27
C GLU A 42 2.93 -8.62 6.28
N LEU A 43 2.56 -8.12 5.10
CA LEU A 43 1.95 -8.93 4.04
C LEU A 43 2.94 -10.01 3.56
N THR A 44 2.40 -11.21 3.31
CA THR A 44 3.09 -12.32 2.66
C THR A 44 3.46 -11.98 1.21
N VAL A 45 4.33 -12.79 0.60
CA VAL A 45 4.73 -12.59 -0.80
C VAL A 45 3.52 -12.60 -1.75
N ASP A 46 2.57 -13.51 -1.55
CA ASP A 46 1.38 -13.61 -2.41
C ASP A 46 0.37 -12.48 -2.14
N GLU A 47 0.25 -12.00 -0.90
CA GLU A 47 -0.54 -10.80 -0.60
C GLU A 47 0.07 -9.55 -1.22
N ARG A 48 1.40 -9.41 -1.28
CA ARG A 48 2.05 -8.30 -1.97
C ARG A 48 1.83 -8.35 -3.48
N LYS A 49 1.79 -9.53 -4.10
CA LYS A 49 1.40 -9.67 -5.51
C LYS A 49 -0.06 -9.26 -5.73
N GLN A 50 -0.96 -9.67 -4.83
CA GLN A 50 -2.37 -9.24 -4.88
C GLN A 50 -2.51 -7.74 -4.66
N PHE A 51 -1.68 -7.13 -3.81
CA PHE A 51 -1.62 -5.68 -3.65
C PHE A 51 -1.21 -4.97 -4.94
N LEU A 52 -0.20 -5.49 -5.67
CA LEU A 52 0.17 -4.92 -6.97
C LEU A 52 -1.00 -5.03 -7.97
N GLN A 53 -1.69 -6.18 -8.00
CA GLN A 53 -2.89 -6.34 -8.82
C GLN A 53 -4.01 -5.35 -8.43
N PHE A 54 -4.23 -5.15 -7.13
CA PHE A 54 -5.17 -4.17 -6.58
C PHE A 54 -4.82 -2.74 -6.98
N LEU A 55 -3.56 -2.35 -6.83
CA LEU A 55 -3.10 -0.99 -7.10
C LEU A 55 -3.01 -0.67 -8.59
N MET A 56 -2.58 -1.64 -9.40
CA MET A 56 -2.13 -1.39 -10.78
C MET A 56 -2.98 -2.10 -11.83
N GLY A 57 -3.94 -2.93 -11.42
CA GLY A 57 -4.67 -3.80 -12.33
C GLY A 57 -3.80 -4.88 -12.98
N SER A 58 -2.53 -5.03 -12.58
CA SER A 58 -1.61 -6.05 -13.09
C SER A 58 -0.62 -6.49 -12.03
N THR A 59 -0.26 -7.77 -12.06
CA THR A 59 0.89 -8.32 -11.32
C THR A 59 2.22 -8.14 -12.06
N ARG A 60 2.20 -7.64 -13.31
CA ARG A 60 3.40 -7.43 -14.13
C ARG A 60 3.96 -6.03 -13.88
N LEU A 61 5.24 -5.96 -13.56
CA LEU A 61 5.97 -4.70 -13.54
C LEU A 61 6.14 -4.17 -14.98
N PRO A 62 6.19 -2.84 -15.18
CA PRO A 62 6.54 -2.24 -16.47
C PRO A 62 7.90 -2.73 -16.96
N VAL A 63 8.11 -2.70 -18.28
CA VAL A 63 9.35 -3.15 -18.94
C VAL A 63 10.60 -2.42 -18.40
N GLY A 64 10.45 -1.22 -17.82
CA GLY A 64 11.52 -0.47 -17.16
C GLY A 64 11.77 -0.80 -15.67
N GLY A 65 11.11 -1.82 -15.12
CA GLY A 65 11.23 -2.21 -13.71
C GLY A 65 10.57 -1.23 -12.72
N MET A 66 10.70 -1.51 -11.42
CA MET A 66 10.12 -0.69 -10.32
C MET A 66 10.56 0.77 -10.35
N SER A 67 11.74 1.08 -10.89
CA SER A 67 12.29 2.43 -10.99
C SER A 67 11.52 3.35 -11.95
N SER A 68 10.76 2.77 -12.88
CA SER A 68 9.95 3.51 -13.87
C SER A 68 8.51 3.76 -13.41
N MET A 69 8.15 3.20 -12.25
CA MET A 69 6.79 3.21 -11.73
C MET A 69 6.57 4.42 -10.84
N LYS A 70 5.39 5.05 -10.97
CA LYS A 70 4.91 6.04 -10.00
C LYS A 70 3.65 5.52 -9.36
N MET A 71 3.66 5.49 -8.03
CA MET A 71 2.51 5.25 -7.16
C MET A 71 2.19 6.54 -6.43
N TYR A 72 0.91 6.81 -6.25
CA TYR A 72 0.45 7.94 -5.46
C TYR A 72 -0.32 7.44 -4.24
N VAL A 73 -0.18 8.12 -3.11
CA VAL A 73 -0.95 7.83 -1.89
C VAL A 73 -1.58 9.12 -1.40
N GLN A 74 -2.89 9.11 -1.19
CA GLN A 74 -3.63 10.27 -0.71
C GLN A 74 -4.54 9.89 0.46
N PRO A 75 -4.84 10.84 1.37
CA PRO A 75 -5.70 10.58 2.52
C PRO A 75 -7.16 10.38 2.08
N THR A 76 -7.86 9.52 2.83
CA THR A 76 -9.31 9.41 2.82
C THR A 76 -9.83 9.24 4.25
N ALA A 77 -11.16 9.26 4.41
CA ALA A 77 -11.82 9.16 5.70
C ALA A 77 -11.40 7.89 6.48
N PRO A 78 -11.15 7.98 7.80
CA PRO A 78 -10.64 6.85 8.59
C PRO A 78 -11.65 5.69 8.74
N GLU A 79 -12.90 5.84 8.33
CA GLU A 79 -13.94 4.81 8.44
C GLU A 79 -13.99 3.88 7.22
N VAL A 80 -13.34 4.25 6.12
CA VAL A 80 -13.43 3.52 4.84
C VAL A 80 -12.31 2.48 4.68
N LEU A 81 -12.48 1.57 3.72
CA LEU A 81 -11.40 0.67 3.29
C LEU A 81 -10.45 1.40 2.33
N PRO A 82 -9.18 0.94 2.21
CA PRO A 82 -8.30 1.38 1.13
C PRO A 82 -8.94 1.13 -0.24
N VAL A 83 -8.85 2.12 -1.12
CA VAL A 83 -9.36 2.07 -2.50
C VAL A 83 -8.23 2.35 -3.47
N ALA A 84 -8.14 1.59 -4.54
CA ALA A 84 -7.16 1.80 -5.60
C ALA A 84 -7.82 2.30 -6.88
N HIS A 85 -7.23 3.32 -7.48
CA HIS A 85 -7.56 3.82 -8.82
C HIS A 85 -6.47 3.38 -9.78
N THR A 86 -6.68 2.21 -10.40
CA THR A 86 -5.67 1.51 -11.22
C THR A 86 -5.18 2.34 -12.40
N CYS A 87 -6.05 3.16 -13.02
CA CYS A 87 -5.68 4.08 -14.11
C CYS A 87 -4.55 5.05 -13.73
N PHE A 88 -4.39 5.33 -12.44
CA PHE A 88 -3.44 6.32 -11.93
C PHE A 88 -2.42 5.75 -10.93
N ASN A 89 -2.44 4.44 -10.65
CA ASN A 89 -1.69 3.81 -9.57
C ASN A 89 -1.83 4.59 -8.24
N LEU A 90 -3.05 5.05 -7.95
CA LEU A 90 -3.37 5.90 -6.80
C LEU A 90 -4.08 5.07 -5.73
N LEU A 91 -3.56 5.13 -4.51
CA LEU A 91 -4.15 4.54 -3.31
C LEU A 91 -4.78 5.64 -2.45
N ASP A 92 -6.09 5.56 -2.27
CA ASP A 92 -6.80 6.26 -1.20
C ASP A 92 -6.61 5.46 0.08
N LEU A 93 -5.87 6.04 1.03
CA LEU A 93 -5.46 5.38 2.27
C LEU A 93 -6.16 6.04 3.47
N PRO A 94 -6.93 5.29 4.28
CA PRO A 94 -7.57 5.82 5.48
C PRO A 94 -6.55 6.46 6.42
N ASN A 95 -6.81 7.68 6.89
CA ASN A 95 -5.90 8.39 7.78
C ASN A 95 -5.93 7.82 9.21
N ILE A 96 -5.24 6.69 9.41
CA ILE A 96 -5.18 5.93 10.68
C ILE A 96 -3.73 5.60 11.01
N ALA A 97 -3.31 5.84 12.24
CA ALA A 97 -1.95 5.54 12.71
C ALA A 97 -1.85 4.19 13.46
N ASP A 98 -2.61 3.18 13.01
CA ASP A 98 -2.61 1.82 13.56
C ASP A 98 -2.27 0.83 12.44
N SER A 99 -1.06 0.26 12.50
CA SER A 99 -0.57 -0.68 11.48
C SER A 99 -1.32 -2.00 11.47
N LYS A 100 -1.84 -2.48 12.61
CA LYS A 100 -2.62 -3.73 12.66
C LYS A 100 -3.97 -3.56 11.99
N GLU A 101 -4.62 -2.43 12.23
CA GLU A 101 -5.90 -2.12 11.59
C GLU A 101 -5.71 -1.87 10.08
N LEU A 102 -4.66 -1.15 9.68
CA LEU A 102 -4.31 -0.99 8.27
C LEU A 102 -4.00 -2.32 7.59
N LEU A 103 -3.27 -3.23 8.24
CA LEU A 103 -3.01 -4.58 7.72
C LEU A 103 -4.30 -5.35 7.49
N ARG A 104 -5.21 -5.34 8.48
CA ARG A 104 -6.52 -6.00 8.38
C ARG A 104 -7.31 -5.45 7.19
N ARG A 105 -7.37 -4.13 7.04
CA ARG A 105 -8.11 -3.48 5.94
C ARG A 105 -7.46 -3.71 4.58
N LEU A 106 -6.13 -3.69 4.49
CA LEU A 106 -5.40 -4.01 3.26
C LEU A 106 -5.74 -5.42 2.79
N ARG A 107 -5.73 -6.41 3.70
CA ARG A 107 -6.12 -7.80 3.39
C ARG A 107 -7.54 -7.89 2.83
N ILE A 108 -8.49 -7.17 3.41
CA ILE A 108 -9.87 -7.11 2.91
C ILE A 108 -9.90 -6.52 1.49
N SER A 109 -9.26 -5.38 1.26
CA SER A 109 -9.24 -4.72 -0.05
C SER A 109 -8.62 -5.59 -1.16
N ILE A 110 -7.48 -6.23 -0.89
CA ILE A 110 -6.80 -7.06 -1.91
C ILE A 110 -7.56 -8.36 -2.20
N GLN A 111 -8.27 -8.94 -1.23
CA GLN A 111 -9.10 -10.13 -1.43
C GLN A 111 -10.34 -9.81 -2.29
N HIS A 112 -10.98 -8.67 -2.07
CA HIS A 112 -12.15 -8.24 -2.85
C HIS A 112 -11.81 -7.77 -4.28
N THR A 113 -10.52 -7.62 -4.60
CA THR A 113 -10.06 -7.27 -5.96
C THR A 113 -10.20 -8.44 -6.95
N GLN A 114 -10.20 -9.68 -6.47
CA GLN A 114 -10.28 -10.88 -7.33
C GLN A 114 -11.74 -11.30 -7.66
N GLY A 115 -12.73 -10.48 -7.32
CA GLY A 115 -14.16 -10.80 -7.42
C GLY A 115 -14.86 -10.23 -8.65
N PHE A 116 -14.49 -10.66 -9.84
CA PHE A 116 -15.42 -10.70 -10.99
C PHE A 116 -15.60 -12.14 -11.44
N THR A 117 -16.04 -13.01 -10.53
CA THR A 117 -16.72 -14.23 -10.95
C THR A 117 -18.13 -13.79 -11.34
N LEU A 118 -18.41 -13.71 -12.64
CA LEU A 118 -19.77 -13.64 -13.15
C LEU A 118 -20.57 -14.79 -12.50
N VAL A 119 -21.60 -14.44 -11.73
CA VAL A 119 -22.74 -15.34 -11.51
C VAL A 119 -23.72 -15.15 -12.65
#